data_AF-A0A820WJJ0-F1
#
_entry.id   AF-A0A820WJJ0-F1
#
_cell.length_a   1.000
_cell.length_b   1.000
_cell.length_c   1.000
_cell.angle_alpha   90.00
_cell.angle_beta   90.00
_cell.angle_gamma   90.00
#
_symmetry.space_group_name_H-M   'P 1'
#
loop_
_entity.id
_entity.type
_entity.pdbx_description
1 polymer ?
#
loop_
_entity_poly.entity_id
_entity_poly.type
_entity_poly.pdbx_seq_one_letter_code
_entity_poly.pdbx_strand_id
1 'polypeptide(L)'
;MANTSLITLPIELIHRILNNLDVYFINVSVRKVCKRLYLFVNFYNRYEFDLDLLSKSRLKIISRFIQPERITSLVLLNRSYALEKIKFFFSLFDINQLTQLRSITLGQFDQLKDAEFLQHLTISNLVSINIRSTSADNRNQLPFISKIMNQSSFLRMYLAESYYSISLIPWTNPCSIIYLTIKSCSLKEYDLLLQRLPYLRTFSTGEFIIDKLNQLNSSPSILKSYSQLMSLMIENGSLSMTDFELILSLTPSLTRLKLISYKSNLFSIANGSDWEYLIHNKLPNLKMFEFFFSYRLQKENEAEDLTLFLNQFRTLFWLKEKKWIVTCDYVLKQN
;
A
#
# COMPACT_ATOMS: atom_id res chain seq x y z
N MET A 1 11.78 36.66 19.65
CA MET A 1 11.72 35.23 19.35
C MET A 1 10.43 34.69 19.95
N ALA A 2 9.47 34.22 19.16
CA ALA A 2 8.23 33.68 19.69
C ALA A 2 8.54 32.35 20.40
N ASN A 3 8.37 32.30 21.72
CA ASN A 3 8.43 31.05 22.48
C ASN A 3 7.22 30.20 22.10
N THR A 4 7.34 29.43 21.02
CA THR A 4 6.34 28.44 20.62
C THR A 4 6.38 27.30 21.62
N SER A 5 5.48 27.34 22.60
CA SER A 5 5.27 26.25 23.55
C SER A 5 4.23 25.28 22.98
N LEU A 6 4.37 23.98 23.29
CA LEU A 6 3.35 22.99 22.97
C LEU A 6 1.97 23.38 23.54
N ILE A 7 1.97 24.14 24.64
CA ILE A 7 0.78 24.64 25.34
C ILE A 7 0.09 25.74 24.53
N THR A 8 0.75 26.44 23.61
CA THR A 8 0.09 27.50 22.81
C THR A 8 -0.49 26.99 21.50
N LEU A 9 -0.28 25.71 21.16
CA LEU A 9 -0.75 25.14 19.90
C LEU A 9 -2.27 24.92 19.89
N PRO A 10 -2.92 25.10 18.71
CA PRO A 10 -4.27 24.62 18.45
C PRO A 10 -4.40 23.11 18.67
N ILE A 11 -5.59 22.67 19.09
CA ILE A 11 -5.84 21.26 19.43
C ILE A 11 -5.62 20.33 18.24
N GLU A 12 -5.89 20.80 17.02
CA GLU A 12 -5.72 20.05 15.77
C GLU A 12 -4.26 19.71 15.53
N LEU A 13 -3.35 20.65 15.81
CA LEU A 13 -1.91 20.41 15.68
C LEU A 13 -1.42 19.44 16.75
N ILE A 14 -1.95 19.54 17.97
CA ILE A 14 -1.61 18.60 19.04
C ILE A 14 -2.11 17.20 18.70
N HIS A 15 -3.35 17.05 18.21
CA HIS A 15 -3.88 15.77 17.75
C HIS A 15 -3.07 15.20 16.59
N ARG A 16 -2.57 16.03 15.66
CA ARG A 16 -1.62 15.58 14.62
C ARG A 16 -0.31 15.05 15.21
N ILE A 17 0.20 15.66 16.28
CA ILE A 17 1.36 15.13 17.00
C ILE A 17 1.01 13.79 17.65
N LEU A 18 -0.14 13.69 18.32
CA LEU A 18 -0.60 12.46 18.98
C LEU A 18 -0.78 11.29 18.00
N ASN A 19 -1.18 11.54 16.74
CA ASN A 19 -1.29 10.50 15.72
C ASN A 19 0.04 9.75 15.46
N ASN A 20 1.18 10.33 15.83
CA ASN A 20 2.50 9.72 15.66
C ASN A 20 3.02 9.02 16.94
N LEU A 21 2.19 8.94 17.98
CA LEU A 21 2.54 8.33 19.27
C LEU A 21 1.71 7.07 19.49
N ASP A 22 2.29 6.09 20.19
CA ASP A 22 1.53 4.89 20.55
C ASP A 22 0.47 5.18 21.62
N VAL A 23 -0.60 4.40 21.59
CA VAL A 23 -1.77 4.56 22.46
C VAL A 23 -1.43 4.54 23.96
N TYR A 24 -0.41 3.77 24.36
CA TYR A 24 0.00 3.68 25.75
C TYR A 24 0.71 4.98 26.16
N PHE A 25 1.64 5.48 25.34
CA PHE A 25 2.34 6.72 25.60
C PHE A 25 1.38 7.92 25.69
N ILE A 26 0.37 8.00 24.81
CA ILE A 26 -0.66 9.04 24.87
C ILE A 26 -1.37 9.03 26.24
N ASN A 27 -1.84 7.86 26.67
CA ASN A 27 -2.70 7.74 27.85
C ASN A 27 -1.95 7.74 29.19
N VAL A 28 -0.70 7.27 29.22
CA VAL A 28 0.06 7.10 30.46
C VAL A 28 1.13 8.17 30.63
N SER A 29 1.73 8.65 29.55
CA SER A 29 2.77 9.69 29.59
C SER A 29 2.18 11.06 29.32
N VAL A 30 1.67 11.30 28.11
CA VAL A 30 1.22 12.65 27.67
C VAL A 30 0.10 13.19 28.56
N ARG A 31 -0.90 12.35 28.83
CA ARG A 31 -2.06 12.70 29.65
C ARG A 31 -1.70 13.21 31.05
N LYS A 32 -0.57 12.79 31.62
CA LYS A 32 -0.16 13.11 32.99
C LYS A 32 0.73 14.34 33.11
N VAL A 33 1.20 14.90 31.98
CA VAL A 33 2.15 16.02 31.99
C VAL A 33 1.55 17.29 32.58
N CYS A 34 0.36 17.70 32.12
CA CYS A 34 -0.32 18.89 32.64
C CYS A 34 -1.83 18.84 32.38
N LYS A 35 -2.60 19.70 33.07
CA LYS A 35 -4.07 19.78 32.93
C LYS A 35 -4.54 19.99 31.48
N ARG A 36 -3.81 20.78 30.69
CA ARG A 36 -4.16 21.05 29.30
C ARG A 36 -4.01 19.81 28.42
N LEU A 37 -2.89 19.09 28.53
CA LEU A 37 -2.68 17.83 27.81
C LEU A 37 -3.65 16.75 28.26
N TYR A 38 -4.00 16.71 29.54
CA TYR A 38 -5.05 15.84 30.06
C TYR A 38 -6.38 16.05 29.31
N LEU A 39 -6.80 17.32 29.14
CA LEU A 39 -8.00 17.64 28.38
C LEU A 39 -7.88 17.25 26.92
N PHE A 40 -6.74 17.52 26.27
CA PHE A 40 -6.55 17.17 24.86
C PHE A 40 -6.60 15.67 24.59
N VAL A 41 -6.02 14.86 25.48
CA VAL A 41 -6.12 13.39 25.40
C VAL A 41 -7.56 12.93 25.65
N ASN A 42 -8.28 13.56 26.59
CA ASN A 42 -9.69 13.23 26.84
C ASN A 42 -10.63 13.56 25.67
N PHE A 43 -10.24 14.45 24.75
CA PHE A 43 -10.98 14.72 23.51
C PHE A 43 -10.40 13.99 22.29
N TYR A 44 -9.30 13.27 22.46
CA TYR A 44 -8.71 12.49 21.37
C TYR A 44 -9.55 11.24 21.08
N ASN A 45 -9.81 11.01 19.79
CA ASN A 45 -10.71 9.97 19.29
C ASN A 45 -10.17 9.19 18.09
N ARG A 46 -8.85 9.17 17.90
CA ARG A 46 -8.19 8.51 16.76
C ARG A 46 -7.16 7.49 17.24
N TYR A 47 -7.58 6.63 18.16
CA TYR A 47 -6.66 5.64 18.73
C TYR A 47 -6.36 4.56 17.70
N GLU A 48 -5.06 4.29 17.51
CA GLU A 48 -4.56 3.18 16.73
C GLU A 48 -4.00 2.12 17.68
N PHE A 49 -4.53 0.90 17.58
CA PHE A 49 -4.10 -0.21 18.40
C PHE A 49 -3.23 -1.15 17.58
N ASP A 50 -1.96 -1.23 17.94
CA ASP A 50 -1.08 -2.31 17.50
C ASP A 50 -0.87 -3.31 18.65
N LEU A 51 -1.50 -4.48 18.53
CA LEU A 51 -1.43 -5.50 19.56
C LEU A 51 -0.06 -6.19 19.63
N ASP A 52 0.77 -6.07 18.58
CA ASP A 52 2.13 -6.62 18.60
C ASP A 52 3.01 -5.80 19.54
N LEU A 53 2.87 -4.47 19.51
CA LEU A 53 3.62 -3.52 20.34
C LEU A 53 3.12 -3.43 21.79
N LEU A 54 1.93 -3.95 22.09
CA LEU A 54 1.32 -3.88 23.41
C LEU A 54 1.43 -5.21 24.18
N SER A 55 1.85 -5.13 25.44
CA SER A 55 1.75 -6.23 26.39
C SER A 55 0.34 -6.33 26.97
N LYS A 56 -0.05 -7.50 27.49
CA LYS A 56 -1.34 -7.68 28.20
C LYS A 56 -1.49 -6.70 29.37
N SER A 57 -0.41 -6.41 30.11
CA SER A 57 -0.44 -5.45 31.21
C SER A 57 -0.71 -4.02 30.73
N ARG A 58 -0.07 -3.59 29.63
CA ARG A 58 -0.33 -2.28 29.02
C ARG A 58 -1.77 -2.18 28.50
N LEU A 59 -2.27 -3.23 27.83
CA LEU A 59 -3.66 -3.30 27.35
C LEU A 59 -4.67 -3.13 28.50
N LYS A 60 -4.47 -3.83 29.61
CA LYS A 60 -5.34 -3.73 30.80
C LYS A 60 -5.35 -2.33 31.42
N ILE A 61 -4.23 -1.61 31.35
CA ILE A 61 -4.14 -0.24 31.86
C ILE A 61 -4.91 0.71 30.94
N ILE A 62 -4.66 0.65 29.62
CA ILE A 62 -5.25 1.60 28.67
C ILE A 62 -6.74 1.35 28.43
N SER A 63 -7.22 0.11 28.59
CA SER A 63 -8.66 -0.19 28.45
C SER A 63 -9.53 0.52 29.48
N ARG A 64 -8.96 0.96 30.61
CA ARG A 64 -9.67 1.78 31.62
C ARG A 64 -9.88 3.22 31.18
N PHE A 65 -9.14 3.68 30.18
CA PHE A 65 -9.11 5.07 29.76
C PHE A 65 -9.71 5.31 28.38
N ILE A 66 -9.80 4.27 27.56
CA ILE A 66 -10.18 4.37 26.17
C ILE A 66 -11.58 3.80 25.99
N GLN A 67 -12.46 4.62 25.42
CA GLN A 67 -13.76 4.19 24.93
C GLN A 67 -13.57 3.44 23.60
N PRO A 68 -14.17 2.24 23.41
CA PRO A 68 -14.01 1.46 22.19
C PRO A 68 -14.41 2.24 20.92
N GLU A 69 -15.40 3.13 21.01
CA GLU A 69 -15.86 3.96 19.90
C GLU A 69 -14.78 4.92 19.39
N ARG A 70 -13.70 5.14 20.13
CA ARG A 70 -12.59 6.04 19.76
C ARG A 70 -11.44 5.32 19.05
N ILE A 71 -11.57 4.02 18.85
CA ILE A 71 -10.58 3.20 18.16
C ILE A 71 -10.85 3.27 16.66
N THR A 72 -9.90 3.82 15.91
CA THR A 72 -10.03 4.05 14.46
C THR A 72 -9.21 3.08 13.62
N SER A 73 -8.16 2.49 14.20
CA SER A 73 -7.29 1.52 13.52
C SER A 73 -6.94 0.36 14.46
N LEU A 74 -6.95 -0.86 13.92
CA LEU A 74 -6.62 -2.07 14.66
C LEU A 74 -5.65 -2.94 13.86
N VAL A 75 -4.50 -3.25 14.44
CA VAL A 75 -3.47 -4.12 13.87
C VAL A 75 -3.42 -5.40 14.70
N LEU A 76 -3.86 -6.49 14.07
CA LEU A 76 -3.90 -7.83 14.62
C LEU A 76 -2.86 -8.65 13.85
N LEU A 77 -1.68 -8.88 14.43
CA LEU A 77 -0.65 -9.71 13.80
C LEU A 77 -0.49 -10.99 14.61
N ASN A 78 -0.71 -12.15 13.99
CA ASN A 78 -0.64 -13.43 14.66
C ASN A 78 0.79 -13.98 14.77
N ARG A 79 1.69 -13.28 15.46
CA ARG A 79 3.02 -13.81 15.84
C ARG A 79 2.87 -14.79 17.01
N SER A 80 3.88 -15.60 17.33
CA SER A 80 3.88 -16.81 18.19
C SER A 80 3.16 -16.79 19.58
N TYR A 81 2.55 -15.68 20.02
CA TYR A 81 1.70 -15.56 21.22
C TYR A 81 0.47 -14.64 21.04
N ALA A 82 0.11 -14.31 19.81
CA ALA A 82 -0.83 -13.25 19.50
C ALA A 82 -2.29 -13.64 19.68
N LEU A 83 -2.68 -14.91 19.49
CA LEU A 83 -4.07 -15.31 19.64
C LEU A 83 -4.60 -15.01 21.05
N GLU A 84 -3.82 -15.28 22.09
CA GLU A 84 -4.20 -14.93 23.46
C GLU A 84 -4.31 -13.43 23.68
N LYS A 85 -3.44 -12.63 23.04
CA LYS A 85 -3.53 -11.16 23.12
C LYS A 85 -4.78 -10.64 22.40
N ILE A 86 -5.12 -11.22 21.26
CA ILE A 86 -6.33 -10.89 20.49
C ILE A 86 -7.57 -11.24 21.30
N LYS A 87 -7.63 -12.47 21.84
CA LYS A 87 -8.72 -12.91 22.74
C LYS A 87 -8.81 -12.02 23.97
N PHE A 88 -7.66 -11.65 24.56
CA PHE A 88 -7.62 -10.73 25.71
C PHE A 88 -8.11 -9.33 25.33
N PHE A 89 -7.73 -8.80 24.16
CA PHE A 89 -8.24 -7.52 23.67
C PHE A 89 -9.76 -7.55 23.54
N PHE A 90 -10.33 -8.59 22.91
CA PHE A 90 -11.79 -8.71 22.78
C PHE A 90 -12.51 -9.04 24.09
N SER A 91 -11.80 -9.53 25.11
CA SER A 91 -12.35 -9.60 26.49
C SER A 91 -12.45 -8.24 27.16
N LEU A 92 -11.70 -7.24 26.69
CA LEU A 92 -11.69 -5.88 27.21
C LEU A 92 -12.57 -4.92 26.41
N PHE A 93 -12.69 -5.17 25.10
CA PHE A 93 -13.46 -4.34 24.18
C PHE A 93 -14.41 -5.22 23.37
N ASP A 94 -15.72 -4.94 23.49
CA ASP A 94 -16.69 -5.55 22.58
C ASP A 94 -16.45 -5.00 21.17
N ILE A 95 -16.30 -5.93 20.24
CA ILE A 95 -16.01 -5.66 18.84
C ILE A 95 -17.12 -4.84 18.17
N ASN A 96 -18.37 -5.00 18.63
CA ASN A 96 -19.52 -4.28 18.13
C ASN A 96 -19.53 -2.80 18.58
N GLN A 97 -18.76 -2.46 19.61
CA GLN A 97 -18.61 -1.08 20.10
C GLN A 97 -17.55 -0.30 19.29
N LEU A 98 -16.77 -0.97 18.42
CA LEU A 98 -15.75 -0.35 17.56
C LEU A 98 -16.37 0.40 16.36
N THR A 99 -17.36 1.25 16.63
CA THR A 99 -18.21 1.91 15.61
C THR A 99 -17.46 2.91 14.73
N GLN A 100 -16.33 3.45 15.19
CA GLN A 100 -15.47 4.36 14.39
C GLN A 100 -14.27 3.65 13.76
N LEU A 101 -14.22 2.32 13.79
CA LEU A 101 -13.13 1.57 13.20
C LEU A 101 -13.12 1.77 11.67
N ARG A 102 -12.04 2.35 11.17
CA ARG A 102 -11.83 2.67 9.75
C ARG A 102 -10.75 1.84 9.09
N SER A 103 -9.83 1.28 9.86
CA SER A 103 -8.73 0.49 9.33
C SER A 103 -8.51 -0.78 10.12
N ILE A 104 -8.29 -1.90 9.43
CA ILE A 104 -7.81 -3.13 10.04
C ILE A 104 -6.59 -3.64 9.28
N THR A 105 -5.57 -4.07 10.04
CA THR A 105 -4.50 -4.93 9.53
C THR A 105 -4.61 -6.31 10.15
N LEU A 106 -4.68 -7.34 9.31
CA LEU A 106 -4.70 -8.75 9.68
C LEU A 106 -3.40 -9.40 9.22
N GLY A 107 -2.68 -10.08 10.11
CA GLY A 107 -1.49 -10.84 9.77
C GLY A 107 -1.54 -12.28 10.28
N GLN A 108 -1.13 -13.24 9.44
CA GLN A 108 -0.92 -14.65 9.80
C GLN A 108 -2.20 -15.38 10.32
N PHE A 109 -3.38 -15.02 9.80
CA PHE A 109 -4.67 -15.63 10.16
C PHE A 109 -4.99 -16.92 9.39
N ASP A 110 -4.22 -17.21 8.36
CA ASP A 110 -4.21 -18.43 7.56
C ASP A 110 -4.09 -19.72 8.40
N GLN A 111 -3.46 -19.64 9.57
CA GLN A 111 -3.28 -20.79 10.47
C GLN A 111 -4.42 -20.97 11.48
N LEU A 112 -5.35 -20.03 11.56
CA LEU A 112 -6.40 -20.04 12.59
C LEU A 112 -7.71 -20.55 11.99
N LYS A 113 -8.01 -21.83 12.23
CA LYS A 113 -9.39 -22.36 12.13
C LYS A 113 -10.35 -21.55 13.02
N ASP A 114 -9.83 -20.95 14.10
CA ASP A 114 -10.55 -20.14 15.09
C ASP A 114 -10.79 -18.68 14.68
N ALA A 115 -10.49 -18.28 13.43
CA ALA A 115 -10.77 -16.93 12.95
C ALA A 115 -12.27 -16.66 12.72
N GLU A 116 -13.17 -17.50 13.24
CA GLU A 116 -14.63 -17.32 13.22
C GLU A 116 -15.05 -15.94 13.74
N PHE A 117 -14.31 -15.39 14.71
CA PHE A 117 -14.58 -14.03 15.21
C PHE A 117 -14.51 -12.96 14.11
N LEU A 118 -13.69 -13.17 13.06
CA LEU A 118 -13.66 -12.26 11.91
C LEU A 118 -14.97 -12.26 11.14
N GLN A 119 -15.69 -13.38 11.08
CA GLN A 119 -16.99 -13.44 10.41
C GLN A 119 -18.05 -12.63 11.16
N HIS A 120 -17.92 -12.54 12.48
CA HIS A 120 -18.80 -11.76 13.35
C HIS A 120 -18.46 -10.27 13.42
N LEU A 121 -17.34 -9.83 12.82
CA LEU A 121 -17.00 -8.42 12.70
C LEU A 121 -18.09 -7.67 11.94
N THR A 122 -18.86 -6.85 12.65
CA THR A 122 -19.90 -5.99 12.07
C THR A 122 -19.38 -4.57 12.03
N ILE A 123 -18.47 -4.30 11.10
CA ILE A 123 -17.85 -2.98 10.96
C ILE A 123 -18.51 -2.29 9.79
N SER A 124 -19.34 -1.28 10.02
CA SER A 124 -20.04 -0.55 8.96
C SER A 124 -19.19 0.54 8.29
N ASN A 125 -18.14 1.00 8.97
CA ASN A 125 -17.36 2.18 8.60
C ASN A 125 -15.94 1.88 8.13
N LEU A 126 -15.66 0.62 7.75
CA LEU A 126 -14.32 0.21 7.37
C LEU A 126 -13.92 0.84 6.03
N VAL A 127 -12.85 1.63 6.03
CA VAL A 127 -12.32 2.30 4.85
C VAL A 127 -11.17 1.51 4.23
N SER A 128 -10.36 0.85 5.07
CA SER A 128 -9.17 0.13 4.62
C SER A 128 -8.98 -1.21 5.31
N ILE A 129 -8.49 -2.18 4.55
CA ILE A 129 -8.00 -3.46 5.07
C ILE A 129 -6.62 -3.78 4.52
N ASN A 130 -5.74 -4.25 5.40
CA ASN A 130 -4.45 -4.81 5.04
C ASN A 130 -4.39 -6.27 5.49
N ILE A 131 -4.16 -7.19 4.56
CA ILE A 131 -4.07 -8.62 4.85
C ILE A 131 -2.66 -9.10 4.50
N ARG A 132 -1.99 -9.63 5.51
CA ARG A 132 -0.66 -10.23 5.44
C ARG A 132 -0.79 -11.73 5.71
N SER A 133 -0.85 -12.52 4.64
CA SER A 133 -0.88 -13.97 4.72
C SER A 133 0.43 -14.56 4.24
N THR A 134 0.96 -15.54 4.97
CA THR A 134 2.13 -16.31 4.55
C THR A 134 1.75 -17.59 3.78
N SER A 135 0.52 -18.07 3.96
CA SER A 135 -0.02 -19.27 3.31
C SER A 135 -0.45 -19.00 1.87
N ALA A 136 -0.28 -20.04 1.04
CA ALA A 136 -0.89 -20.10 -0.29
C ALA A 136 -2.39 -20.41 -0.23
N ASP A 137 -2.86 -21.12 0.81
CA ASP A 137 -4.28 -21.41 0.99
C ASP A 137 -4.94 -20.35 1.87
N ASN A 138 -5.65 -19.42 1.22
CA ASN A 138 -6.32 -18.29 1.85
C ASN A 138 -7.85 -18.35 1.73
N ARG A 139 -8.41 -19.53 1.38
CA ARG A 139 -9.84 -19.70 1.11
C ARG A 139 -10.71 -19.34 2.31
N ASN A 140 -10.23 -19.61 3.53
CA ASN A 140 -10.95 -19.30 4.77
C ASN A 140 -11.18 -17.80 5.00
N GLN A 141 -10.38 -16.94 4.36
CA GLN A 141 -10.50 -15.48 4.51
C GLN A 141 -11.45 -14.86 3.47
N LEU A 142 -11.80 -15.60 2.41
CA LEU A 142 -12.66 -15.09 1.32
C LEU A 142 -14.06 -14.67 1.78
N PRO A 143 -14.77 -15.39 2.68
CA PRO A 143 -16.07 -14.94 3.17
C PRO A 143 -16.01 -13.59 3.87
N PHE A 144 -14.95 -13.37 4.67
CA PHE A 144 -14.72 -12.12 5.37
C PHE A 144 -14.38 -10.97 4.40
N ILE A 145 -13.49 -11.22 3.44
CA ILE A 145 -13.13 -10.25 2.39
C ILE A 145 -14.38 -9.87 1.57
N SER A 146 -15.20 -10.86 1.19
CA SER A 146 -16.47 -10.65 0.49
C SER A 146 -17.43 -9.76 1.30
N LYS A 147 -17.60 -10.05 2.59
CA LYS A 147 -18.43 -9.24 3.50
C LYS A 147 -17.99 -7.78 3.55
N ILE A 148 -16.68 -7.53 3.58
CA ILE A 148 -16.12 -6.16 3.60
C ILE A 148 -16.29 -5.46 2.26
N MET A 149 -16.04 -6.15 1.14
CA MET A 149 -16.15 -5.56 -0.19
C MET A 149 -17.58 -5.14 -0.55
N ASN A 150 -18.59 -5.67 0.13
CA ASN A 150 -19.99 -5.23 -0.02
C ASN A 150 -20.28 -3.88 0.67
N GLN A 151 -19.33 -3.30 1.39
CA GLN A 151 -19.53 -2.04 2.10
C GLN A 151 -19.16 -0.86 1.22
N SER A 152 -20.07 0.11 1.12
CA SER A 152 -19.86 1.34 0.33
C SER A 152 -18.76 2.25 0.89
N SER A 153 -18.45 2.12 2.17
CA SER A 153 -17.38 2.86 2.86
C SER A 153 -15.98 2.32 2.55
N PHE A 154 -15.87 1.11 1.99
CA PHE A 154 -14.60 0.43 1.78
C PHE A 154 -13.90 0.90 0.51
N LEU A 155 -12.71 1.48 0.66
CA LEU A 155 -12.00 2.17 -0.43
C LEU A 155 -10.60 1.62 -0.71
N ARG A 156 -9.94 0.99 0.28
CA ARG A 156 -8.52 0.61 0.18
C ARG A 156 -8.27 -0.83 0.59
N MET A 157 -7.61 -1.59 -0.27
CA MET A 157 -7.21 -2.97 0.00
C MET A 157 -5.71 -3.14 -0.20
N TYR A 158 -5.05 -3.76 0.77
CA TYR A 158 -3.63 -4.10 0.71
C TYR A 158 -3.45 -5.61 0.93
N LEU A 159 -2.92 -6.29 -0.08
CA LEU A 159 -2.60 -7.73 -0.10
C LEU A 159 -1.13 -7.95 -0.48
N ALA A 160 -0.26 -6.98 -0.20
CA ALA A 160 1.14 -6.93 -0.67
C ALA A 160 1.99 -8.14 -0.22
N GLU A 161 1.65 -8.72 0.92
CA GLU A 161 2.41 -9.84 1.49
C GLU A 161 1.75 -11.20 1.20
N SER A 162 0.55 -11.20 0.62
CA SER A 162 -0.31 -12.38 0.51
C SER A 162 -0.27 -13.04 -0.88
N TYR A 163 -0.31 -14.38 -0.91
CA TYR A 163 -0.36 -15.18 -2.15
C TYR A 163 -1.80 -15.47 -2.61
N TYR A 164 -2.63 -14.43 -2.73
CA TYR A 164 -3.98 -14.63 -3.28
C TYR A 164 -3.94 -14.81 -4.79
N SER A 165 -4.61 -15.85 -5.27
CA SER A 165 -5.07 -15.88 -6.66
C SER A 165 -6.18 -14.85 -6.82
N ILE A 166 -5.96 -13.83 -7.64
CA ILE A 166 -6.90 -12.71 -7.83
C ILE A 166 -8.24 -13.20 -8.38
N SER A 167 -8.21 -14.30 -9.13
CA SER A 167 -9.41 -14.94 -9.67
C SER A 167 -10.33 -15.54 -8.60
N LEU A 168 -9.83 -15.84 -7.40
CA LEU A 168 -10.62 -16.38 -6.29
C LEU A 168 -11.30 -15.29 -5.45
N ILE A 169 -10.83 -14.04 -5.56
CA ILE A 169 -11.43 -12.94 -4.82
C ILE A 169 -12.76 -12.58 -5.50
N PRO A 170 -13.89 -12.62 -4.77
CA PRO A 170 -15.19 -12.32 -5.35
C PRO A 170 -15.33 -10.79 -5.49
N TRP A 171 -14.73 -10.20 -6.51
CA TRP A 171 -14.85 -8.77 -6.80
C TRP A 171 -16.33 -8.41 -7.02
N THR A 172 -16.96 -7.86 -5.99
CA THR A 172 -18.39 -7.51 -5.95
C THR A 172 -18.68 -6.41 -6.96
N ASN A 173 -19.90 -6.38 -7.52
CA ASN A 173 -20.30 -5.32 -8.45
C ASN A 173 -21.53 -4.59 -7.89
N PRO A 174 -21.47 -3.27 -7.61
CA PRO A 174 -20.32 -2.37 -7.78
C PRO A 174 -19.28 -2.43 -6.64
N CYS A 175 -17.99 -2.44 -6.98
CA CYS A 175 -16.90 -2.35 -6.01
C CYS A 175 -16.42 -0.90 -5.84
N SER A 176 -16.41 -0.36 -4.62
CA SER A 176 -15.99 1.00 -4.30
C SER A 176 -14.47 1.18 -4.13
N ILE A 177 -13.67 0.14 -4.40
CA ILE A 177 -12.21 0.20 -4.20
C ILE A 177 -11.58 1.24 -5.13
N ILE A 178 -10.86 2.17 -4.51
CA ILE A 178 -10.09 3.24 -5.17
C ILE A 178 -8.60 2.92 -5.16
N TYR A 179 -8.13 2.19 -4.14
CA TYR A 179 -6.72 1.86 -3.94
C TYR A 179 -6.57 0.36 -3.72
N LEU A 180 -5.76 -0.29 -4.57
CA LEU A 180 -5.44 -1.72 -4.45
C LEU A 180 -3.92 -1.91 -4.47
N THR A 181 -3.41 -2.66 -3.51
CA THR A 181 -2.05 -3.20 -3.54
C THR A 181 -2.10 -4.71 -3.46
N ILE A 182 -1.37 -5.40 -4.32
CA ILE A 182 -1.25 -6.86 -4.32
C ILE A 182 0.20 -7.29 -4.46
N LYS A 183 0.51 -8.52 -4.06
CA LYS A 183 1.88 -9.03 -4.10
C LYS A 183 2.39 -9.26 -5.52
N SER A 184 1.60 -9.98 -6.32
CA SER A 184 1.94 -10.37 -7.68
C SER A 184 0.70 -10.25 -8.56
N CYS A 185 0.88 -9.78 -9.79
CA CYS A 185 -0.21 -9.64 -10.75
C CYS A 185 0.23 -10.12 -12.12
N SER A 186 -0.52 -11.03 -12.73
CA SER A 186 -0.37 -11.32 -14.13
C SER A 186 -1.09 -10.28 -15.01
N LEU A 187 -0.71 -10.18 -16.28
CA LEU A 187 -1.41 -9.34 -17.24
C LEU A 187 -2.92 -9.64 -17.32
N LYS A 188 -3.29 -10.93 -17.30
CA LYS A 188 -4.70 -11.35 -17.35
C LYS A 188 -5.47 -10.90 -16.11
N GLU A 189 -4.83 -10.99 -14.94
CA GLU A 189 -5.43 -10.51 -13.70
C GLU A 189 -5.52 -8.99 -13.66
N TYR A 190 -4.54 -8.28 -14.23
CA TYR A 190 -4.57 -6.83 -14.33
C TYR A 190 -5.75 -6.35 -15.19
N ASP A 191 -5.95 -6.94 -16.37
CA ASP A 191 -7.14 -6.67 -17.21
C ASP A 191 -8.44 -6.99 -16.46
N LEU A 192 -8.51 -8.15 -15.79
CA LEU A 192 -9.67 -8.53 -14.99
C LEU A 192 -9.97 -7.52 -13.86
N LEU A 193 -8.95 -7.06 -13.15
CA LEU A 193 -9.07 -6.07 -12.07
C LEU A 193 -9.60 -4.74 -12.62
N LEU A 194 -9.06 -4.26 -13.73
CA LEU A 194 -9.51 -3.02 -14.36
C LEU A 194 -10.96 -3.13 -14.86
N GLN A 195 -11.39 -4.31 -15.32
CA GLN A 195 -12.79 -4.54 -15.70
C GLN A 195 -13.73 -4.55 -14.49
N ARG A 196 -13.30 -5.12 -13.37
CA ARG A 196 -14.15 -5.33 -12.18
C ARG A 196 -14.15 -4.14 -11.21
N LEU A 197 -13.14 -3.29 -11.26
CA LEU A 197 -12.94 -2.17 -10.34
C LEU A 197 -13.03 -0.83 -11.10
N PRO A 198 -14.25 -0.35 -11.42
CA PRO A 198 -14.44 0.85 -12.24
C PRO A 198 -13.96 2.14 -11.57
N TYR A 199 -13.84 2.15 -10.23
CA TYR A 199 -13.37 3.31 -9.47
C TYR A 199 -11.89 3.24 -9.07
N LEU A 200 -11.16 2.20 -9.51
CA LEU A 200 -9.76 2.03 -9.15
C LEU A 200 -8.90 3.16 -9.71
N ARG A 201 -8.35 3.99 -8.81
CA ARG A 201 -7.47 5.12 -9.18
C ARG A 201 -6.00 4.77 -8.99
N THR A 202 -5.68 3.98 -7.98
CA THR A 202 -4.30 3.60 -7.66
C THR A 202 -4.16 2.09 -7.56
N PHE A 203 -3.21 1.56 -8.32
CA PHE A 203 -2.87 0.15 -8.31
C PHE A 203 -1.37 -0.01 -8.07
N SER A 204 -1.01 -0.89 -7.15
CA SER A 204 0.37 -1.23 -6.83
C SER A 204 0.54 -2.74 -6.83
N THR A 205 1.59 -3.24 -7.47
CA THR A 205 1.95 -4.66 -7.41
C THR A 205 3.42 -4.84 -7.09
N GLY A 206 3.74 -5.85 -6.29
CA GLY A 206 5.11 -6.19 -5.90
C GLY A 206 5.89 -6.94 -6.98
N GLU A 207 5.19 -7.68 -7.83
CA GLU A 207 5.74 -8.41 -8.98
C GLU A 207 4.69 -8.38 -10.10
N PHE A 208 5.13 -8.28 -11.35
CA PHE A 208 4.25 -8.36 -12.51
C PHE A 208 4.70 -9.51 -13.41
N ILE A 209 3.79 -10.45 -13.69
CA ILE A 209 4.09 -11.69 -14.39
C ILE A 209 3.45 -11.66 -15.78
N ILE A 210 4.25 -11.97 -16.80
CA ILE A 210 3.73 -12.07 -18.17
C ILE A 210 4.05 -13.45 -18.72
N ASP A 211 2.99 -14.23 -18.91
CA ASP A 211 3.07 -15.53 -19.55
C ASP A 211 3.31 -15.35 -21.05
N LYS A 212 4.57 -15.50 -21.49
CA LYS A 212 4.96 -15.39 -22.91
C LYS A 212 4.17 -16.34 -23.83
N LEU A 213 3.72 -17.48 -23.32
CA LEU A 213 2.89 -18.44 -24.06
C LEU A 213 1.50 -17.88 -24.43
N ASN A 214 0.99 -16.90 -23.69
CA ASN A 214 -0.32 -16.29 -23.91
C ASN A 214 -0.26 -15.04 -24.82
N GLN A 215 0.93 -14.48 -25.07
CA GLN A 215 1.10 -13.28 -25.91
C GLN A 215 0.75 -13.54 -27.40
N LEU A 216 0.95 -14.76 -27.88
CA LEU A 216 0.74 -15.13 -29.30
C LEU A 216 -0.73 -15.07 -29.74
N ASN A 217 -1.68 -15.06 -28.80
CA ASN A 217 -3.12 -15.09 -29.11
C ASN A 217 -3.82 -13.74 -28.91
N SER A 218 -3.10 -12.70 -28.50
CA SER A 218 -3.67 -11.36 -28.28
C SER A 218 -3.00 -10.39 -29.22
N SER A 219 -3.58 -10.19 -30.40
CA SER A 219 -3.16 -9.10 -31.27
C SER A 219 -3.33 -7.76 -30.52
N PRO A 220 -2.35 -6.85 -30.58
CA PRO A 220 -2.38 -5.57 -29.83
C PRO A 220 -3.48 -4.60 -30.29
N SER A 221 -4.26 -4.92 -31.32
CA SER A 221 -5.23 -4.03 -31.95
C SER A 221 -6.64 -4.02 -31.33
N ILE A 222 -6.93 -4.83 -30.30
CA ILE A 222 -8.23 -4.81 -29.59
C ILE A 222 -8.05 -4.92 -28.06
N LEU A 223 -7.01 -4.28 -27.51
CA LEU A 223 -6.92 -4.15 -26.05
C LEU A 223 -7.87 -3.05 -25.58
N LYS A 224 -8.76 -3.39 -24.66
CA LYS A 224 -9.64 -2.41 -24.00
C LYS A 224 -8.78 -1.43 -23.22
N SER A 225 -9.02 -0.14 -23.43
CA SER A 225 -8.37 0.92 -22.67
C SER A 225 -9.21 1.28 -21.44
N TYR A 226 -8.55 1.39 -20.30
CA TYR A 226 -9.11 1.70 -19.00
C TYR A 226 -8.64 3.08 -18.54
N SER A 227 -9.56 4.05 -18.52
CA SER A 227 -9.25 5.45 -18.19
C SER A 227 -9.37 5.77 -16.70
N GLN A 228 -9.88 4.85 -15.88
CA GLN A 228 -10.08 5.09 -14.46
C GLN A 228 -8.75 5.15 -13.68
N LEU A 229 -7.75 4.36 -14.08
CA LEU A 229 -6.50 4.24 -13.35
C LEU A 229 -5.63 5.48 -13.57
N MET A 230 -5.24 6.12 -12.47
CA MET A 230 -4.45 7.36 -12.46
C MET A 230 -3.01 7.16 -11.97
N SER A 231 -2.79 6.14 -11.14
CA SER A 231 -1.48 5.84 -10.55
C SER A 231 -1.19 4.34 -10.63
N LEU A 232 -0.05 4.00 -11.22
CA LEU A 232 0.47 2.63 -11.31
C LEU A 232 1.82 2.54 -10.61
N MET A 233 1.98 1.57 -9.72
CA MET A 233 3.24 1.25 -9.09
C MET A 233 3.58 -0.23 -9.32
N ILE A 234 4.77 -0.50 -9.86
CA ILE A 234 5.25 -1.87 -10.09
C ILE A 234 6.61 -2.00 -9.41
N GLU A 235 6.69 -2.89 -8.42
CA GLU A 235 7.96 -3.30 -7.84
C GLU A 235 8.48 -4.57 -8.51
N ASN A 236 9.78 -4.80 -8.38
CA ASN A 236 10.52 -6.00 -8.74
C ASN A 236 10.20 -6.62 -10.11
N GLY A 237 9.83 -5.80 -11.10
CA GLY A 237 9.50 -6.29 -12.44
C GLY A 237 10.76 -6.69 -13.20
N SER A 238 10.84 -7.96 -13.61
CA SER A 238 11.74 -8.43 -14.67
C SER A 238 11.10 -8.24 -16.05
N LEU A 239 10.42 -7.11 -16.24
CA LEU A 239 9.66 -6.79 -17.44
C LEU A 239 10.59 -6.22 -18.51
N SER A 240 10.39 -6.65 -19.74
CA SER A 240 10.99 -6.02 -20.92
C SER A 240 10.26 -4.73 -21.31
N MET A 241 10.83 -3.92 -22.21
CA MET A 241 10.11 -2.72 -22.70
C MET A 241 8.85 -3.08 -23.47
N THR A 242 8.82 -4.20 -24.19
CA THR A 242 7.61 -4.71 -24.87
C THR A 242 6.51 -5.08 -23.87
N ASP A 243 6.91 -5.62 -22.72
CA ASP A 243 5.99 -5.93 -21.63
C ASP A 243 5.38 -4.66 -21.02
N PHE A 244 6.20 -3.64 -20.79
CA PHE A 244 5.71 -2.33 -20.33
C PHE A 244 4.78 -1.68 -21.35
N GLU A 245 5.12 -1.72 -22.64
CA GLU A 245 4.26 -1.16 -23.68
C GLU A 245 2.86 -1.79 -23.62
N LEU A 246 2.81 -3.11 -23.46
CA LEU A 246 1.55 -3.83 -23.39
C LEU A 246 0.75 -3.47 -22.13
N ILE A 247 1.37 -3.46 -20.95
CA ILE A 247 0.71 -3.07 -19.69
C ILE A 247 0.16 -1.64 -19.77
N LEU A 248 0.98 -0.71 -20.27
CA LEU A 248 0.68 0.72 -20.26
C LEU A 248 -0.32 1.09 -21.35
N SER A 249 -0.43 0.30 -22.44
CA SER A 249 -1.48 0.44 -23.44
C SER A 249 -2.89 0.25 -22.87
N LEU A 250 -3.04 -0.53 -21.79
CA LEU A 250 -4.32 -0.71 -21.10
C LEU A 250 -4.72 0.51 -20.28
N THR A 251 -3.80 1.41 -19.92
CA THR A 251 -4.06 2.52 -18.98
C THR A 251 -3.48 3.85 -19.44
N PRO A 252 -3.92 4.38 -20.61
CA PRO A 252 -3.36 5.62 -21.18
C PRO A 252 -3.68 6.89 -20.37
N SER A 253 -4.57 6.80 -19.38
CA SER A 253 -4.95 7.93 -18.51
C SER A 253 -4.07 8.06 -17.26
N LEU A 254 -3.00 7.27 -17.14
CA LEU A 254 -2.08 7.38 -16.02
C LEU A 254 -1.47 8.77 -15.93
N THR A 255 -1.48 9.30 -14.71
CA THR A 255 -0.86 10.58 -14.34
C THR A 255 0.40 10.38 -13.51
N ARG A 256 0.52 9.22 -12.84
CA ARG A 256 1.69 8.80 -12.07
C ARG A 256 2.08 7.38 -12.42
N LEU A 257 3.36 7.16 -12.68
CA LEU A 257 3.96 5.85 -12.88
C LEU A 257 5.19 5.74 -11.97
N LYS A 258 5.24 4.70 -11.14
CA LYS A 258 6.38 4.41 -10.28
C LYS A 258 6.87 2.98 -10.53
N LEU A 259 8.14 2.81 -10.86
CA LEU A 259 8.71 1.49 -11.04
C LEU A 259 9.93 1.33 -10.11
N ILE A 260 10.02 0.16 -9.52
CA ILE A 260 11.15 -0.23 -8.67
C ILE A 260 11.70 -1.55 -9.19
N SER A 261 12.98 -1.61 -9.56
CA SER A 261 13.62 -2.84 -10.04
C SER A 261 14.89 -3.16 -9.26
N TYR A 262 15.00 -4.39 -8.75
CA TYR A 262 16.17 -4.83 -7.99
C TYR A 262 16.99 -5.91 -8.70
N LYS A 263 16.53 -6.35 -9.89
CA LYS A 263 17.00 -7.57 -10.56
C LYS A 263 17.71 -7.33 -11.90
N SER A 264 17.89 -6.08 -12.34
CA SER A 264 18.27 -5.81 -13.72
C SER A 264 19.75 -5.43 -13.91
N ASN A 265 20.29 -5.91 -15.02
CA ASN A 265 21.43 -5.31 -15.69
C ASN A 265 20.98 -3.93 -16.18
N LEU A 266 21.75 -2.87 -15.90
CA LEU A 266 21.45 -1.45 -16.18
C LEU A 266 20.75 -1.22 -17.53
N PHE A 267 21.18 -1.94 -18.57
CA PHE A 267 20.79 -1.69 -19.96
C PHE A 267 19.43 -2.23 -20.40
N SER A 268 18.78 -3.15 -19.66
CA SER A 268 17.53 -3.76 -20.17
C SER A 268 16.24 -3.01 -19.84
N ILE A 269 16.24 -2.16 -18.80
CA ILE A 269 15.03 -1.43 -18.34
C ILE A 269 15.29 0.08 -18.30
N ALA A 270 16.55 0.51 -18.22
CA ALA A 270 16.92 1.90 -17.99
C ALA A 270 17.38 2.58 -19.29
N ASN A 271 16.69 2.33 -20.42
CA ASN A 271 16.96 3.04 -21.67
C ASN A 271 16.11 4.31 -21.77
N GLY A 272 16.75 5.47 -21.76
CA GLY A 272 16.07 6.77 -21.80
C GLY A 272 15.24 6.98 -23.07
N SER A 273 15.72 6.51 -24.22
CA SER A 273 15.02 6.64 -25.51
C SER A 273 13.76 5.79 -25.57
N ASP A 274 13.82 4.56 -25.04
CA ASP A 274 12.65 3.66 -25.03
C ASP A 274 11.55 4.22 -24.11
N TRP A 275 11.93 4.78 -22.96
CA TRP A 275 10.98 5.45 -22.07
C TRP A 275 10.41 6.72 -22.68
N GLU A 276 11.23 7.54 -23.33
CA GLU A 276 10.77 8.73 -24.05
C GLU A 276 9.70 8.35 -25.09
N TYR A 277 9.97 7.36 -25.94
CA TYR A 277 9.01 6.84 -26.91
C TYR A 277 7.72 6.33 -26.24
N LEU A 278 7.85 5.52 -25.20
CA LEU A 278 6.70 4.93 -24.53
C LEU A 278 5.82 5.99 -23.87
N ILE A 279 6.43 6.93 -23.15
CA ILE A 279 5.70 8.01 -22.46
C ILE A 279 5.01 8.91 -23.47
N HIS A 280 5.71 9.29 -24.54
CA HIS A 280 5.15 10.14 -25.59
C HIS A 280 3.93 9.48 -26.26
N ASN A 281 4.03 8.19 -26.60
CA ASN A 281 3.02 7.51 -27.41
C ASN A 281 1.89 6.86 -26.61
N LYS A 282 2.15 6.37 -25.40
CA LYS A 282 1.16 5.60 -24.62
C LYS A 282 0.63 6.35 -23.40
N LEU A 283 1.40 7.29 -22.86
CA LEU A 283 1.09 7.96 -21.59
C LEU A 283 1.08 9.49 -21.72
N PRO A 284 0.23 10.07 -22.59
CA PRO A 284 0.24 11.50 -22.87
C PRO A 284 -0.05 12.34 -21.61
N ASN A 285 -0.81 11.80 -20.66
CA ASN A 285 -1.22 12.49 -19.43
C ASN A 285 -0.25 12.30 -18.26
N LEU A 286 0.89 11.63 -18.46
CA LEU A 286 1.84 11.36 -17.39
C LEU A 286 2.50 12.65 -16.90
N LYS A 287 2.30 12.94 -15.61
CA LYS A 287 2.83 14.12 -14.90
C LYS A 287 4.00 13.79 -14.00
N MET A 288 4.03 12.57 -13.45
CA MET A 288 5.06 12.10 -12.54
C MET A 288 5.53 10.71 -12.95
N PHE A 289 6.82 10.58 -13.21
CA PHE A 289 7.48 9.32 -13.45
C PHE A 289 8.60 9.13 -12.42
N GLU A 290 8.49 8.07 -11.63
CA GLU A 290 9.48 7.70 -10.62
C GLU A 290 10.10 6.36 -11.01
N PHE A 291 11.40 6.34 -11.18
CA PHE A 291 12.12 5.14 -11.58
C PHE A 291 13.26 4.86 -10.61
N PHE A 292 13.18 3.73 -9.90
CA PHE A 292 14.20 3.28 -8.95
C PHE A 292 14.77 1.96 -9.45
N PHE A 293 16.09 1.88 -9.60
CA PHE A 293 16.76 0.63 -9.94
C PHE A 293 18.01 0.44 -9.08
N SER A 294 18.29 -0.82 -8.72
CA SER A 294 19.53 -1.21 -8.07
C SER A 294 20.42 -1.90 -9.08
N TYR A 295 21.63 -1.39 -9.25
CA TYR A 295 22.63 -1.96 -10.13
C TYR A 295 23.97 -2.14 -9.41
N ARG A 296 24.69 -3.21 -9.76
CA ARG A 296 26.04 -3.46 -9.27
C ARG A 296 27.04 -3.15 -10.38
N LEU A 297 27.75 -2.04 -10.22
CA LEU A 297 28.84 -1.65 -11.11
C LEU A 297 30.01 -2.66 -11.01
N GLN A 298 30.64 -2.93 -12.16
CA GLN A 298 31.90 -3.65 -12.23
C GLN A 298 33.04 -2.62 -12.20
N LYS A 299 34.07 -2.87 -11.37
CA LYS A 299 35.07 -1.88 -10.92
C LYS A 299 35.82 -1.11 -12.01
N GLU A 300 35.84 -1.59 -13.25
CA GLU A 300 36.81 -1.13 -14.24
C GLU A 300 36.34 0.10 -15.05
N ASN A 301 35.02 0.37 -15.19
CA ASN A 301 34.48 1.48 -16.00
C ASN A 301 33.31 2.26 -15.35
N GLU A 302 33.23 2.27 -14.01
CA GLU A 302 32.02 2.70 -13.26
C GLU A 302 31.52 4.13 -13.57
N ALA A 303 32.44 5.08 -13.76
CA ALA A 303 32.08 6.49 -13.98
C ALA A 303 31.63 6.77 -15.42
N GLU A 304 32.22 6.09 -16.41
CA GLU A 304 31.84 6.22 -17.81
C GLU A 304 30.47 5.59 -18.05
N ASP A 305 30.21 4.41 -17.50
CA ASP A 305 28.92 3.72 -17.60
C ASP A 305 27.76 4.55 -17.01
N LEU A 306 27.97 5.15 -15.83
CA LEU A 306 26.98 6.05 -15.22
C LEU A 306 26.75 7.32 -16.05
N THR A 307 27.80 7.88 -16.64
CA THR A 307 27.71 9.09 -17.47
C THR A 307 26.95 8.79 -18.77
N LEU A 308 27.27 7.67 -19.44
CA LEU A 308 26.56 7.21 -20.62
C LEU A 308 25.09 6.94 -20.33
N PHE A 309 24.78 6.34 -19.19
CA PHE A 309 23.42 6.13 -18.73
C PHE A 309 22.66 7.45 -18.53
N LEU A 310 23.20 8.37 -17.74
CA LEU A 310 22.56 9.66 -17.46
C LEU A 310 22.37 10.51 -18.72
N ASN A 311 23.28 10.41 -19.69
CA ASN A 311 23.17 11.15 -20.95
C ASN A 311 21.92 10.80 -21.76
N GLN A 312 21.36 9.59 -21.60
CA GLN A 312 20.12 9.20 -22.28
C GLN A 312 18.89 9.98 -21.77
N PHE A 313 18.96 10.57 -20.57
CA PHE A 313 17.90 11.36 -19.96
C PHE A 313 18.12 12.87 -20.10
N ARG A 314 19.04 13.30 -20.98
CA ARG A 314 19.36 14.72 -21.24
C ARG A 314 18.80 15.23 -22.57
N THR A 315 17.88 14.51 -23.20
CA THR A 315 17.21 14.97 -24.42
C THR A 315 16.28 16.16 -24.12
N LEU A 316 15.84 16.85 -25.19
CA LEU A 316 14.91 17.98 -25.07
C LEU A 316 13.58 17.57 -24.43
N PHE A 317 13.14 16.33 -24.67
CA PHE A 317 11.95 15.76 -24.04
C PHE A 317 12.04 15.81 -22.51
N TRP A 318 13.12 15.28 -21.92
CA TRP A 318 13.29 15.25 -20.47
C TRP A 318 13.48 16.65 -19.89
N LEU A 319 14.36 17.46 -20.49
CA LEU A 319 14.80 18.73 -19.93
C LEU A 319 13.82 19.89 -20.16
N LYS A 320 13.17 19.95 -21.34
CA LYS A 320 12.33 21.09 -21.73
C LYS A 320 10.85 20.76 -21.74
N GLU A 321 10.45 19.62 -22.30
CA GLU A 321 9.03 19.26 -22.43
C GLU A 321 8.45 18.79 -21.09
N LYS A 322 9.04 17.74 -20.51
CA LYS A 322 8.60 17.19 -19.23
C LYS A 322 9.16 17.95 -18.03
N LYS A 323 10.35 18.54 -18.18
CA LYS A 323 11.10 19.21 -17.09
C LYS A 323 11.29 18.29 -15.89
N TRP A 324 11.50 17.01 -16.15
CA TRP A 324 11.72 16.02 -15.11
C TRP A 324 13.21 15.95 -14.78
N ILE A 325 13.49 15.82 -13.48
CA ILE A 325 14.86 15.68 -12.98
C ILE A 325 15.11 14.19 -12.78
N VAL A 326 16.18 13.70 -13.41
CA VAL A 326 16.66 12.33 -13.19
C VAL A 326 17.79 12.37 -12.18
N THR A 327 17.60 11.68 -11.06
CA THR A 327 18.59 11.51 -9.99
C THR A 327 19.08 10.07 -10.00
N CYS A 328 20.39 9.87 -9.90
CA CYS A 328 20.99 8.56 -9.76
C CYS A 328 21.77 8.52 -8.45
N ASP A 329 21.29 7.71 -7.51
CA ASP A 329 21.98 7.41 -6.26
C ASP A 329 22.68 6.06 -6.40
N TYR A 330 23.96 5.99 -6.01
CA TYR A 330 24.74 4.76 -6.05
C TYR A 330 25.50 4.55 -4.73
N VAL A 331 25.65 3.28 -4.35
CA VAL A 331 26.44 2.88 -3.17
C VAL A 331 27.66 2.13 -3.64
N LEU A 332 28.84 2.69 -3.38
CA LEU A 332 30.11 2.02 -3.61
C LEU A 332 30.30 0.94 -2.54
N LYS A 333 30.35 -0.34 -2.94
CA LYS A 333 30.77 -1.41 -2.03
C LYS A 333 32.29 -1.35 -1.88
N GLN A 334 32.76 -0.79 -0.77
CA GLN A 334 34.12 -0.99 -0.29
C GLN A 334 34.22 -2.44 0.21
N ASN A 335 35.24 -3.17 -0.25
CA ASN A 335 35.52 -4.55 0.19
C ASN A 335 36.05 -4.57 1.61
#